data_AF-A0A1U8PY09-F1
#
_entry.id   AF-A0A1U8PY09-F1
#
_cell.length_a   1.000
_cell.length_b   1.000
_cell.length_c   1.000
_cell.angle_alpha   90.00
_cell.angle_beta   90.00
_cell.angle_gamma   90.00
#
_symmetry.space_group_name_H-M   'P 1'
#
loop_
_entity.id
_entity.type
_entity.pdbx_description
1 polymer ?
#
loop_
_entity_poly.entity_id
_entity_poly.type
_entity_poly.pdbx_seq_one_letter_code
_entity_poly.pdbx_strand_id
1 'polypeptide(L)'
;MHSRFHCNSISDFSDNQREQDTNDSQHRVASSASSSSLSSARYSEIWNCLWTPLLISLSKEMNSAKAQSILLPGEVGLGCPRLSSSPTSDAALYFRPVIGILSHPGDGASGRLNNATNASYIAASYVKFVESAGARVIPLIYNEPAEILAEKLSLVNGVLFTGGKTKRGLYYEIVERIFKHVLEKNDSGDHFPLFAICLGFELLSMIISKDDGILERFNALDQASTLQFTEKSNIGGTVFQRFPPELLKKLTTDCLVMQHHQYGVSPERFQENPLLSSFFRILTTSKDEDGKVYVSTVQAYNYPVSAFQWHPE
;
A
#
# COMPACT_ATOMS: atom_id res chain seq x y z
N MET A 1 34.38 29.60 -17.87
CA MET A 1 34.77 28.58 -18.88
C MET A 1 33.91 27.35 -18.64
N HIS A 2 32.63 27.34 -19.03
CA HIS A 2 32.12 26.85 -20.33
C HIS A 2 32.82 25.61 -20.85
N SER A 3 32.17 24.44 -20.70
CA SER A 3 32.21 23.35 -21.67
C SER A 3 30.88 22.60 -21.65
N ARG A 4 30.16 22.74 -22.76
CA ARG A 4 29.01 21.94 -23.18
C ARG A 4 29.54 20.63 -23.77
N PHE A 5 28.77 19.54 -23.68
CA PHE A 5 28.84 18.47 -24.68
C PHE A 5 27.46 18.03 -25.14
N HIS A 6 27.39 17.84 -26.45
CA HIS A 6 26.23 17.66 -27.31
C HIS A 6 25.75 16.19 -27.35
N CYS A 7 24.43 16.03 -27.48
CA CYS A 7 23.81 14.89 -28.16
C CYS A 7 24.14 14.90 -29.66
N ASN A 8 24.32 13.72 -30.25
CA ASN A 8 24.02 13.49 -31.66
C ASN A 8 23.52 12.05 -31.87
N SER A 9 22.62 11.95 -32.85
CA SER A 9 21.78 10.82 -33.23
C SER A 9 22.29 10.15 -34.53
N ILE A 10 21.58 9.10 -34.98
CA ILE A 10 21.51 8.50 -36.35
C ILE A 10 22.55 7.37 -36.58
N SER A 11 22.29 6.18 -37.16
CA SER A 11 21.25 5.64 -38.07
C SER A 11 21.23 4.09 -38.06
N ASP A 12 20.05 3.55 -38.38
CA ASP A 12 19.71 2.42 -39.28
C ASP A 12 20.49 1.10 -39.25
N PHE A 13 19.74 0.01 -39.02
CA PHE A 13 19.83 -1.21 -39.84
C PHE A 13 18.46 -1.90 -39.91
N SER A 14 17.95 -2.02 -41.13
CA SER A 14 16.79 -2.83 -41.52
C SER A 14 17.22 -4.29 -41.66
N ASP A 15 16.37 -5.25 -41.28
CA ASP A 15 16.08 -6.39 -42.16
C ASP A 15 14.78 -7.12 -41.81
N ASN A 16 14.02 -7.41 -42.87
CA ASN A 16 12.77 -8.16 -42.90
C ASN A 16 13.09 -9.64 -43.14
N GLN A 17 12.47 -10.58 -42.42
CA GLN A 17 12.08 -11.86 -43.02
C GLN A 17 10.70 -12.31 -42.53
N ARG A 18 9.87 -12.62 -43.52
CA ARG A 18 8.57 -13.30 -43.44
C ARG A 18 8.81 -14.78 -43.22
N GLU A 19 7.89 -15.43 -42.51
CA GLU A 19 7.38 -16.73 -42.94
C GLU A 19 5.93 -16.87 -42.45
N GLN A 20 5.06 -17.21 -43.40
CA GLN A 20 3.61 -17.27 -43.28
C GLN A 20 3.23 -18.56 -44.00
N ASP A 21 2.93 -19.61 -43.24
CA ASP A 21 2.41 -20.86 -43.79
C ASP A 21 0.92 -21.00 -43.49
N THR A 22 0.20 -21.05 -44.60
CA THR A 22 -1.22 -21.27 -44.78
C THR A 22 -1.59 -22.74 -44.58
N ASN A 23 -2.75 -23.02 -43.99
CA ASN A 23 -3.67 -24.00 -44.58
C ASN A 23 -5.06 -23.90 -43.97
N ASP A 24 -6.01 -23.56 -44.84
CA ASP A 24 -7.45 -23.59 -44.61
C ASP A 24 -8.04 -24.40 -45.76
N SER A 25 -8.79 -25.47 -45.46
CA SER A 25 -9.70 -26.07 -46.45
C SER A 25 -10.83 -26.83 -45.76
N GLN A 26 -12.04 -26.46 -46.16
CA GLN A 26 -13.33 -26.89 -45.63
C GLN A 26 -13.97 -28.03 -46.44
N HIS A 27 -14.89 -28.73 -45.75
CA HIS A 27 -16.16 -29.35 -46.23
C HIS A 27 -16.17 -30.65 -47.05
N ARG A 28 -16.82 -31.70 -46.50
CA ARG A 28 -18.22 -32.11 -46.81
C ARG A 28 -18.77 -33.29 -45.98
N VAL A 29 -19.90 -33.02 -45.31
CA VAL A 29 -21.17 -33.79 -45.11
C VAL A 29 -21.17 -35.32 -44.88
N ALA A 30 -21.72 -35.76 -43.73
CA ALA A 30 -22.86 -36.72 -43.64
C ALA A 30 -23.42 -36.80 -42.21
N SER A 31 -24.75 -36.91 -42.14
CA SER A 31 -25.62 -36.97 -40.95
C SER A 31 -25.85 -38.38 -40.42
N SER A 32 -25.92 -38.56 -39.09
CA SER A 32 -26.89 -39.48 -38.44
C SER A 32 -26.98 -39.20 -36.93
N ALA A 33 -28.17 -39.44 -36.40
CA ALA A 33 -28.67 -38.96 -35.12
C ALA A 33 -28.20 -39.77 -33.90
N SER A 34 -28.10 -39.11 -32.75
CA SER A 34 -28.35 -39.75 -31.45
C SER A 34 -28.85 -38.74 -30.41
N SER A 35 -29.66 -39.28 -29.53
CA SER A 35 -30.61 -38.66 -28.61
C SER A 35 -30.00 -38.13 -27.30
N SER A 36 -30.83 -37.33 -26.63
CA SER A 36 -31.00 -37.20 -25.17
C SER A 36 -30.30 -36.04 -24.42
N SER A 37 -31.19 -35.25 -23.78
CA SER A 37 -31.16 -34.81 -22.38
C SER A 37 -31.08 -33.29 -22.15
N LEU A 38 -32.24 -32.65 -22.23
CA LEU A 38 -32.49 -31.40 -21.52
C LEU A 38 -33.04 -31.72 -20.11
N SER A 39 -32.46 -31.01 -19.14
CA SER A 39 -32.94 -30.74 -17.77
C SER A 39 -32.36 -31.59 -16.63
N SER A 40 -31.23 -31.13 -16.08
CA SER A 40 -30.98 -31.17 -14.62
C SER A 40 -30.81 -29.77 -14.00
N ALA A 41 -30.68 -28.71 -14.81
CA ALA A 41 -30.42 -27.35 -14.33
C ALA A 41 -31.65 -26.56 -13.86
N ARG A 42 -32.87 -27.11 -13.99
CA ARG A 42 -34.12 -26.39 -13.63
C ARG A 42 -34.72 -26.75 -12.28
N TYR A 43 -34.19 -27.76 -11.58
CA TYR A 43 -34.71 -28.18 -10.27
C TYR A 43 -33.90 -27.64 -9.06
N SER A 44 -32.65 -27.19 -9.23
CA SER A 44 -31.88 -26.62 -8.10
C SER A 44 -32.26 -25.17 -7.78
N GLU A 45 -32.76 -24.40 -8.76
CA GLU A 45 -33.17 -23.01 -8.53
C GLU A 45 -34.54 -22.87 -7.84
N ILE A 46 -35.42 -23.87 -7.96
CA ILE A 46 -36.75 -23.84 -7.31
C ILE A 46 -36.63 -24.18 -5.82
N TRP A 47 -35.63 -24.98 -5.42
CA TRP A 47 -35.44 -25.36 -4.01
C TRP A 47 -34.80 -24.25 -3.17
N ASN A 48 -34.01 -23.36 -3.77
CA ASN A 48 -33.38 -22.23 -3.05
C ASN A 48 -34.34 -21.05 -2.77
N CYS A 49 -35.46 -20.96 -3.50
CA CYS A 49 -36.44 -19.87 -3.36
C CYS A 49 -37.51 -20.11 -2.29
N LEU A 50 -37.54 -21.28 -1.64
CA LEU A 50 -38.52 -21.61 -0.59
C LEU A 50 -37.95 -21.57 0.84
N TRP A 51 -36.62 -21.56 1.01
CA TRP A 51 -35.97 -21.54 2.33
C TRP A 51 -35.59 -20.13 2.82
N THR A 52 -35.41 -19.20 1.89
CA THR A 52 -35.08 -17.80 2.22
C THR A 52 -36.20 -17.05 2.95
N PRO A 53 -37.52 -17.24 2.68
CA PRO A 53 -38.56 -16.59 3.45
C PRO A 53 -38.78 -17.23 4.84
N LEU A 54 -38.53 -18.53 4.99
CA LEU A 54 -38.79 -19.28 6.22
C LEU A 54 -37.78 -18.92 7.34
N LEU A 55 -36.50 -18.70 6.98
CA LEU A 55 -35.46 -18.29 7.93
C LEU A 55 -35.60 -16.81 8.37
N ILE A 56 -36.19 -15.96 7.52
CA ILE A 56 -36.50 -14.56 7.87
C ILE A 56 -37.75 -14.47 8.77
N SER A 57 -38.68 -15.42 8.65
CA SER A 57 -39.86 -15.49 9.54
C SER A 57 -39.52 -16.06 10.93
N LEU A 58 -38.62 -17.04 11.01
CA LEU A 58 -38.19 -17.64 12.29
C LEU A 58 -37.22 -16.75 13.09
N SER A 59 -36.56 -15.77 12.46
CA SER A 59 -35.72 -14.79 13.15
C SER A 59 -36.49 -13.60 13.73
N LYS A 60 -37.77 -13.43 13.39
CA LYS A 60 -38.65 -12.38 13.95
C LYS A 60 -39.36 -12.77 15.25
N GLU A 61 -39.35 -14.03 15.65
CA GLU A 61 -40.03 -14.51 16.87
C GLU A 61 -39.12 -14.82 18.07
N MET A 62 -37.81 -14.63 17.95
CA MET A 62 -36.89 -14.67 19.10
C MET A 62 -36.05 -13.40 19.13
N ASN A 63 -36.55 -12.36 19.82
CA ASN A 63 -35.78 -11.38 20.62
C ASN A 63 -36.70 -10.25 21.09
N SER A 64 -37.64 -10.57 21.99
CA SER A 64 -38.18 -9.57 22.92
C SER A 64 -37.27 -9.55 24.15
N ALA A 65 -36.07 -8.98 23.98
CA ALA A 65 -35.20 -8.61 25.09
C ALA A 65 -35.35 -7.11 25.31
N LYS A 66 -35.92 -6.77 26.47
CA LYS A 66 -36.18 -5.41 26.95
C LYS A 66 -34.91 -4.57 26.81
N ALA A 67 -34.95 -3.53 25.98
CA ALA A 67 -33.85 -2.59 25.80
C ALA A 67 -33.52 -1.94 27.15
N GLN A 68 -32.35 -2.29 27.72
CA GLN A 68 -31.74 -1.52 28.79
C GLN A 68 -31.01 -0.35 28.15
N SER A 69 -31.29 0.85 28.65
CA SER A 69 -30.66 2.11 28.25
C SER A 69 -29.14 2.01 28.39
N ILE A 70 -28.44 2.32 27.30
CA ILE A 70 -26.99 2.49 27.28
C ILE A 70 -26.67 3.78 28.03
N LEU A 71 -26.14 3.65 29.25
CA LEU A 71 -25.64 4.76 30.04
C LEU A 71 -24.24 5.15 29.57
N LEU A 72 -24.05 6.41 29.20
CA LEU A 72 -22.75 7.00 28.88
C LEU A 72 -21.91 7.15 30.16
N PRO A 73 -20.57 7.15 30.07
CA PRO A 73 -19.70 7.29 31.24
C PRO A 73 -19.87 8.70 31.84
N GLY A 74 -20.71 8.81 32.86
CA GLY A 74 -21.06 10.07 33.52
C GLY A 74 -22.29 9.97 34.42
N GLU A 75 -23.15 8.98 34.23
CA GLU A 75 -24.41 8.84 34.97
C GLU A 75 -24.39 7.69 35.98
N VAL A 76 -23.46 7.68 36.95
CA VAL A 76 -23.71 7.12 38.29
C VAL A 76 -22.84 7.88 39.28
N GLY A 77 -23.46 8.77 40.05
CA GLY A 77 -22.84 9.32 41.26
C GLY A 77 -22.88 8.28 42.37
N LEU A 78 -21.73 7.71 42.74
CA LEU A 78 -21.39 7.15 44.04
C LEU A 78 -19.85 7.00 44.08
N GLY A 79 -19.24 7.46 45.17
CA GLY A 79 -17.83 7.86 45.25
C GLY A 79 -16.79 6.82 44.83
N CYS A 80 -15.86 7.25 43.97
CA CYS A 80 -14.59 6.59 43.69
C CYS A 80 -13.46 7.57 44.04
N PRO A 81 -12.38 7.13 44.71
CA PRO A 81 -11.26 8.01 45.05
C PRO A 81 -10.66 8.58 43.76
N ARG A 82 -10.43 9.90 43.75
CA ARG A 82 -9.87 10.64 42.61
C ARG A 82 -8.63 9.93 42.09
N LEU A 83 -8.76 9.19 41.00
CA LEU A 83 -7.63 8.77 40.20
C LEU A 83 -6.95 10.05 39.72
N SER A 84 -5.66 10.12 40.03
CA SER A 84 -4.74 11.19 39.73
C SER A 84 -4.96 11.77 38.34
N SER A 85 -4.97 13.10 38.30
CA SER A 85 -4.87 13.98 37.14
C SER A 85 -4.40 13.29 35.86
N SER A 86 -5.22 13.41 34.81
CA SER A 86 -4.79 13.29 33.41
C SER A 86 -3.36 13.84 33.26
N PRO A 87 -2.43 13.11 32.61
CA PRO A 87 -1.12 13.68 32.34
C PRO A 87 -1.38 15.00 31.62
N THR A 88 -0.84 16.09 32.18
CA THR A 88 -0.86 17.40 31.55
C THR A 88 -0.50 17.23 30.08
N SER A 89 -1.46 17.48 29.19
CA SER A 89 -1.24 17.42 27.75
C SER A 89 -0.02 18.27 27.44
N ASP A 90 1.05 17.64 26.94
CA ASP A 90 2.23 18.35 26.52
C ASP A 90 1.81 19.40 25.48
N ALA A 91 2.02 20.68 25.80
CA ALA A 91 1.60 21.80 24.96
C ALA A 91 2.32 21.80 23.59
N ALA A 92 3.41 21.04 23.45
CA ALA A 92 4.12 20.84 22.20
C ALA A 92 3.45 19.81 21.27
N LEU A 93 2.49 19.01 21.75
CA LEU A 93 1.84 17.97 20.96
C LEU A 93 0.62 18.49 20.20
N TYR A 94 0.61 18.28 18.89
CA TYR A 94 -0.55 18.57 18.04
C TYR A 94 -1.47 17.34 17.97
N PHE A 95 -2.57 17.37 18.72
CA PHE A 95 -3.52 16.26 18.85
C PHE A 95 -4.53 16.12 17.69
N ARG A 96 -4.37 16.86 16.59
CA ARG A 96 -5.29 16.81 15.44
C ARG A 96 -4.55 16.66 14.10
N PRO A 97 -3.59 15.72 14.00
CA PRO A 97 -2.69 15.61 12.86
C PRO A 97 -3.45 15.48 11.54
N VAL A 98 -2.88 16.06 10.50
CA VAL A 98 -3.35 15.97 9.12
C VAL A 98 -2.25 15.33 8.28
N ILE A 99 -2.55 14.24 7.60
CA ILE A 99 -1.59 13.52 6.76
C ILE A 99 -1.93 13.73 5.30
N GLY A 100 -0.93 14.11 4.51
CA GLY A 100 -1.04 14.15 3.06
C GLY A 100 -0.93 12.75 2.48
N ILE A 101 -1.90 12.30 1.69
CA ILE A 101 -1.79 11.02 0.95
C ILE A 101 -1.61 11.33 -0.53
N LEU A 102 -0.51 10.87 -1.11
CA LEU A 102 -0.24 11.04 -2.53
C LEU A 102 -1.16 10.16 -3.38
N SER A 103 -1.91 10.77 -4.29
CA SER A 103 -2.75 10.06 -5.25
C SER A 103 -1.90 9.32 -6.29
N HIS A 104 -2.36 8.15 -6.75
CA HIS A 104 -1.73 7.44 -7.85
C HIS A 104 -2.38 7.81 -9.20
N PRO A 105 -1.63 7.85 -10.32
CA PRO A 105 -2.19 8.05 -11.65
C PRO A 105 -3.17 6.96 -12.07
N GLY A 106 -4.20 7.34 -12.83
CA GLY A 106 -5.27 6.47 -13.28
C GLY A 106 -6.46 6.42 -12.33
N ASP A 107 -7.33 5.44 -12.51
CA ASP A 107 -8.60 5.28 -11.78
C ASP A 107 -8.58 4.15 -10.73
N GLY A 108 -7.44 3.48 -10.56
CA GLY A 108 -7.30 2.31 -9.70
C GLY A 108 -8.02 1.06 -10.20
N ALA A 109 -8.55 1.10 -11.42
CA ALA A 109 -9.36 0.03 -12.01
C ALA A 109 -8.99 -0.25 -13.48
N SER A 110 -7.75 0.08 -13.87
CA SER A 110 -7.22 -0.13 -15.22
C SER A 110 -8.09 0.52 -16.32
N GLY A 111 -8.62 1.72 -16.06
CA GLY A 111 -9.45 2.50 -16.98
C GLY A 111 -10.93 2.10 -17.02
N ARG A 112 -11.35 1.12 -16.21
CA ARG A 112 -12.74 0.64 -16.15
C ARG A 112 -13.71 1.67 -15.55
N LEU A 113 -13.24 2.55 -14.69
CA LEU A 113 -14.03 3.59 -14.04
C LEU A 113 -13.83 4.95 -14.71
N ASN A 114 -12.58 5.29 -15.05
CA ASN A 114 -12.24 6.53 -15.74
C ASN A 114 -10.95 6.35 -16.56
N ASN A 115 -11.01 6.66 -17.85
CA ASN A 115 -9.87 6.55 -18.78
C ASN A 115 -9.28 7.93 -19.16
N ALA A 116 -9.60 8.98 -18.41
CA ALA A 116 -8.96 10.28 -18.60
C ALA A 116 -7.47 10.19 -18.27
N THR A 117 -6.62 10.76 -19.11
CA THR A 117 -5.15 10.74 -18.95
C THR A 117 -4.67 11.50 -17.72
N ASN A 118 -5.51 12.39 -17.18
CA ASN A 118 -5.27 13.14 -15.95
C ASN A 118 -6.03 12.57 -14.74
N ALA A 119 -6.68 11.40 -14.86
CA ALA A 119 -7.32 10.74 -13.74
C ALA A 119 -6.29 10.39 -12.66
N SER A 120 -6.70 10.51 -11.41
CA SER A 120 -5.93 10.07 -10.24
C SER A 120 -6.88 9.43 -9.22
N TYR A 121 -6.34 8.59 -8.34
CA TYR A 121 -7.11 7.95 -7.29
C TYR A 121 -6.28 7.78 -6.01
N ILE A 122 -6.99 7.61 -4.89
CA ILE A 122 -6.44 7.11 -3.63
C ILE A 122 -7.35 5.96 -3.22
N ALA A 123 -6.78 4.77 -2.97
CA ALA A 123 -7.56 3.66 -2.46
C ALA A 123 -8.09 4.01 -1.05
N ALA A 124 -9.37 3.75 -0.79
CA ALA A 124 -10.01 4.12 0.46
C ALA A 124 -9.40 3.43 1.69
N SER A 125 -8.70 2.30 1.52
CA SER A 125 -7.96 1.62 2.58
C SER A 125 -6.89 2.53 3.19
N TYR A 126 -6.09 3.25 2.38
CA TYR A 126 -5.09 4.20 2.91
C TYR A 126 -5.70 5.32 3.73
N VAL A 127 -6.87 5.84 3.31
CA VAL A 127 -7.59 6.88 4.05
C VAL A 127 -8.05 6.34 5.41
N LYS A 128 -8.70 5.16 5.40
CA LYS A 128 -9.17 4.50 6.63
C LYS A 128 -8.02 4.12 7.57
N PHE A 129 -6.89 3.70 7.02
CA PHE A 129 -5.69 3.39 7.80
C PHE A 129 -5.23 4.61 8.59
N VAL A 130 -5.11 5.78 7.94
CA VAL A 130 -4.74 7.04 8.58
C VAL A 130 -5.82 7.52 9.57
N GLU A 131 -7.10 7.47 9.19
CA GLU A 131 -8.20 7.91 10.06
C GLU A 131 -8.35 7.04 11.31
N SER A 132 -8.13 5.73 11.19
CA SER A 132 -8.18 4.80 12.32
C SER A 132 -7.13 5.11 13.40
N ALA A 133 -6.03 5.76 13.02
CA ALA A 133 -4.99 6.23 13.93
C ALA A 133 -5.29 7.62 14.53
N GLY A 134 -6.45 8.22 14.22
CA GLY A 134 -6.90 9.50 14.76
C GLY A 134 -6.43 10.74 13.99
N ALA A 135 -5.96 10.57 12.75
CA ALA A 135 -5.55 11.67 11.87
C ALA A 135 -6.61 12.01 10.82
N ARG A 136 -6.53 13.22 10.26
CA ARG A 136 -7.31 13.64 9.08
C ARG A 136 -6.45 13.49 7.82
N VAL A 137 -7.09 13.43 6.65
CA VAL A 137 -6.40 13.28 5.37
C VAL A 137 -6.60 14.50 4.49
N ILE A 138 -5.52 14.93 3.82
CA ILE A 138 -5.58 15.81 2.65
C ILE A 138 -5.02 15.02 1.45
N PRO A 139 -5.73 14.97 0.30
CA PRO A 139 -5.20 14.36 -0.90
C PRO A 139 -4.14 15.28 -1.54
N LEU A 140 -2.93 14.75 -1.73
CA LEU A 140 -1.89 15.36 -2.56
C LEU A 140 -2.07 14.82 -3.97
N ILE A 141 -2.55 15.65 -4.89
CA ILE A 141 -2.92 15.19 -6.23
C ILE A 141 -1.66 15.25 -7.11
N TYR A 142 -1.23 14.11 -7.65
CA TYR A 142 0.11 14.01 -8.25
C TYR A 142 0.34 14.96 -9.44
N ASN A 143 -0.72 15.37 -10.14
CA ASN A 143 -0.65 16.23 -11.32
C ASN A 143 -1.21 17.64 -11.06
N GLU A 144 -1.28 18.08 -9.81
CA GLU A 144 -1.65 19.46 -9.48
C GLU A 144 -0.49 20.44 -9.73
N PRO A 145 -0.77 21.75 -9.93
CA PRO A 145 0.27 22.76 -10.05
C PRO A 145 1.20 22.77 -8.83
N ALA A 146 2.48 23.08 -9.07
CA ALA A 146 3.51 23.01 -8.04
C ALA A 146 3.20 23.89 -6.82
N GLU A 147 2.54 25.02 -7.04
CA GLU A 147 2.13 25.98 -6.01
C GLU A 147 1.05 25.39 -5.11
N ILE A 148 0.09 24.66 -5.68
CA ILE A 148 -1.00 24.01 -4.93
C ILE A 148 -0.45 22.84 -4.11
N LEU A 149 0.47 22.04 -4.70
CA LEU A 149 1.14 20.98 -3.96
C LEU A 149 1.94 21.55 -2.77
N ALA A 150 2.68 22.65 -2.99
CA ALA A 150 3.43 23.31 -1.93
C ALA A 150 2.52 23.86 -0.81
N GLU A 151 1.39 24.47 -1.17
CA GLU A 151 0.38 24.93 -0.21
C GLU A 151 -0.13 23.75 0.64
N LYS A 152 -0.53 22.64 0.01
CA LYS A 152 -1.00 21.46 0.73
C LYS A 152 0.07 20.86 1.64
N LEU A 153 1.32 20.79 1.19
CA LEU A 153 2.44 20.32 2.00
C LEU A 153 2.68 21.20 3.24
N SER A 154 2.37 22.50 3.17
CA SER A 154 2.43 23.40 4.33
C SER A 154 1.32 23.16 5.36
N LEU A 155 0.20 22.53 4.95
CA LEU A 155 -0.97 22.29 5.80
C LEU A 155 -0.97 20.92 6.50
N VAL A 156 -0.11 19.99 6.05
CA VAL A 156 -0.02 18.64 6.61
C VAL A 156 1.12 18.51 7.62
N ASN A 157 1.02 17.51 8.47
CA ASN A 157 2.01 17.15 9.50
C ASN A 157 2.91 15.98 9.07
N GLY A 158 2.63 15.36 7.93
CA GLY A 158 3.39 14.22 7.41
C GLY A 158 2.78 13.73 6.10
N VAL A 159 3.45 12.77 5.45
CA VAL A 159 3.05 12.26 4.13
C VAL A 159 3.00 10.74 4.11
N LEU A 160 2.05 10.19 3.36
CA LEU A 160 1.97 8.79 3.00
C LEU A 160 2.09 8.62 1.48
N PHE A 161 3.04 7.81 1.04
CA PHE A 161 3.14 7.29 -0.33
C PHE A 161 2.48 5.92 -0.43
N THR A 162 1.55 5.80 -1.37
CA THR A 162 0.72 4.61 -1.56
C THR A 162 1.42 3.54 -2.41
N GLY A 163 0.85 2.33 -2.40
CA GLY A 163 1.10 1.34 -3.43
C GLY A 163 0.60 1.79 -4.82
N GLY A 164 0.91 0.99 -5.85
CA GLY A 164 0.52 1.29 -7.23
C GLY A 164 1.42 0.59 -8.26
N LYS A 165 1.40 1.08 -9.50
CA LYS A 165 2.18 0.49 -10.61
C LYS A 165 3.13 1.47 -11.31
N THR A 166 2.80 2.76 -11.33
CA THR A 166 3.57 3.78 -12.06
C THR A 166 4.90 4.12 -11.38
N LYS A 167 6.02 3.85 -12.04
CA LYS A 167 7.39 4.10 -11.53
C LYS A 167 8.15 5.23 -12.23
N ARG A 168 7.55 5.89 -13.22
CA ARG A 168 8.24 6.82 -14.14
C ARG A 168 7.41 8.05 -14.46
N GLY A 169 8.04 9.03 -15.09
CA GLY A 169 7.42 10.27 -15.55
C GLY A 169 7.02 11.17 -14.38
N LEU A 170 6.00 12.01 -14.60
CA LEU A 170 5.55 13.02 -13.65
C LEU A 170 5.32 12.46 -12.23
N TYR A 171 4.77 11.26 -12.09
CA TYR A 171 4.54 10.67 -10.77
C TYR A 171 5.86 10.45 -9.99
N TYR A 172 6.90 9.94 -10.67
CA TYR A 172 8.22 9.76 -10.06
C TYR A 172 8.81 11.10 -9.63
N GLU A 173 8.76 12.11 -10.49
CA GLU A 173 9.26 13.46 -10.22
C GLU A 173 8.57 14.11 -9.00
N ILE A 174 7.28 13.83 -8.83
CA ILE A 174 6.49 14.36 -7.70
C ILE A 174 6.80 13.62 -6.41
N VAL A 175 6.99 12.30 -6.46
CA VAL A 175 7.48 11.52 -5.31
C VAL A 175 8.86 12.04 -4.87
N GLU A 176 9.79 12.25 -5.81
CA GLU A 176 11.10 12.83 -5.52
C GLU A 176 11.00 14.24 -4.92
N ARG A 177 10.13 15.09 -5.48
CA ARG A 177 9.91 16.45 -4.97
C ARG A 177 9.36 16.45 -3.54
N ILE A 178 8.37 15.62 -3.24
CA ILE A 178 7.79 15.52 -1.90
C ILE A 178 8.80 14.92 -0.93
N PHE A 179 9.56 13.90 -1.34
CA PHE A 179 10.60 13.33 -0.51
C PHE A 179 11.71 14.35 -0.18
N LYS A 180 12.15 15.14 -1.16
CA LYS A 180 13.08 16.25 -0.92
C LYS A 180 12.52 17.26 0.09
N HIS A 181 11.25 17.64 -0.04
CA HIS A 181 10.59 18.52 0.93
C HIS A 181 10.58 17.94 2.35
N VAL A 182 10.32 16.63 2.48
CA VAL A 182 10.39 15.92 3.78
C VAL A 182 11.78 16.03 4.39
N LEU A 183 12.84 15.79 3.61
CA LEU A 183 14.21 15.93 4.10
C LEU A 183 14.50 17.36 4.54
N GLU A 184 14.16 18.36 3.72
CA GLU A 184 14.38 19.78 4.01
C GLU A 184 13.67 20.24 5.30
N LYS A 185 12.43 19.78 5.55
CA LYS A 185 11.73 20.09 6.81
C LYS A 185 12.45 19.50 8.02
N ASN A 186 12.85 18.23 7.93
CA ASN A 186 13.56 17.57 9.02
C ASN A 186 14.96 18.15 9.26
N ASP A 187 15.69 18.53 8.20
CA ASP A 187 16.99 19.21 8.29
C ASP A 187 16.86 20.59 8.97
N SER A 188 15.70 21.24 8.82
CA SER A 188 15.37 22.50 9.52
C SER A 188 14.92 22.29 10.98
N GLY A 189 14.85 21.05 11.45
CA GLY A 189 14.39 20.68 12.80
C GLY A 189 12.87 20.54 12.95
N ASP A 190 12.11 20.63 11.85
CA ASP A 190 10.67 20.36 11.84
C ASP A 190 10.42 18.86 11.63
N HIS A 191 9.96 18.17 12.67
CA HIS A 191 9.73 16.74 12.64
C HIS A 191 8.58 16.40 11.69
N PHE A 192 8.92 15.93 10.49
CA PHE A 192 7.96 15.71 9.41
C PHE A 192 8.02 14.25 8.91
N PRO A 193 7.19 13.35 9.45
CA PRO A 193 7.23 11.92 9.12
C PRO A 193 6.77 11.60 7.70
N LEU A 194 7.37 10.56 7.14
CA LEU A 194 6.96 9.95 5.87
C LEU A 194 6.79 8.44 6.01
N PHE A 195 5.62 7.95 5.58
CA PHE A 195 5.30 6.54 5.45
C PHE A 195 5.24 6.17 3.97
N ALA A 196 5.94 5.11 3.56
CA ALA A 196 5.92 4.64 2.18
C ALA A 196 5.54 3.16 2.10
N ILE A 197 4.51 2.84 1.32
CA ILE A 197 3.94 1.49 1.25
C ILE A 197 4.08 0.93 -0.17
N CYS A 198 4.55 -0.32 -0.28
CA CYS A 198 4.72 -1.08 -1.53
C CYS A 198 5.48 -0.26 -2.59
N LEU A 199 4.81 0.19 -3.66
CA LEU A 199 5.39 1.09 -4.67
C LEU A 199 6.08 2.31 -4.05
N GLY A 200 5.54 2.89 -2.98
CA GLY A 200 6.19 4.00 -2.29
C GLY A 200 7.60 3.63 -1.79
N PHE A 201 7.77 2.42 -1.23
CA PHE A 201 9.07 1.93 -0.78
C PHE A 201 10.00 1.66 -1.96
N GLU A 202 9.48 1.07 -3.05
CA GLU A 202 10.24 0.84 -4.28
C GLU A 202 10.80 2.15 -4.85
N LEU A 203 9.96 3.20 -4.90
CA LEU A 203 10.36 4.52 -5.40
C LEU A 203 11.38 5.21 -4.50
N LEU A 204 11.21 5.16 -3.17
CA LEU A 204 12.23 5.67 -2.26
C LEU A 204 13.56 4.93 -2.44
N SER A 205 13.51 3.60 -2.65
CA SER A 205 14.71 2.81 -2.89
C SER A 205 15.43 3.26 -4.15
N MET A 206 14.71 3.53 -5.26
CA MET A 206 15.28 4.08 -6.50
C MET A 206 15.88 5.48 -6.30
N ILE A 207 15.13 6.39 -5.65
CA ILE A 207 15.55 7.78 -5.45
C ILE A 207 16.81 7.86 -4.58
N ILE A 208 16.83 7.13 -3.46
CA ILE A 208 17.95 7.16 -2.50
C ILE A 208 19.17 6.46 -3.09
N SER A 209 18.98 5.31 -3.73
CA SER A 209 20.08 4.54 -4.32
C SER A 209 20.69 5.21 -5.55
N LYS A 210 19.93 6.11 -6.20
CA LYS A 210 20.22 6.69 -7.52
C LYS A 210 20.44 5.61 -8.60
N ASP A 211 19.72 4.50 -8.47
CA ASP A 211 19.80 3.34 -9.36
C ASP A 211 18.39 2.89 -9.79
N ASP A 212 18.04 3.18 -11.04
CA ASP A 212 16.79 2.73 -11.66
C ASP A 212 16.67 1.20 -11.76
N GLY A 213 17.79 0.48 -11.63
CA GLY A 213 17.90 -0.98 -11.65
C GLY A 213 18.01 -1.61 -10.26
N ILE A 214 17.78 -0.85 -9.17
CA ILE A 214 17.90 -1.40 -7.80
C ILE A 214 16.90 -2.52 -7.51
N LEU A 215 15.73 -2.48 -8.17
CA LEU A 215 14.63 -3.41 -7.93
C LEU A 215 14.83 -4.76 -8.63
N GLU A 216 14.53 -5.83 -7.92
CA GLU A 216 14.55 -7.21 -8.42
C GLU A 216 13.15 -7.79 -8.47
N ARG A 217 12.95 -8.85 -9.27
CA ARG A 217 11.68 -9.58 -9.31
C ARG A 217 11.53 -10.55 -8.13
N PHE A 218 10.30 -10.64 -7.64
CA PHE A 218 9.83 -11.56 -6.60
C PHE A 218 8.43 -12.08 -6.94
N ASN A 219 8.12 -13.31 -6.54
CA ASN A 219 6.79 -13.91 -6.69
C ASN A 219 5.95 -13.71 -5.41
N ALA A 220 5.45 -12.49 -5.19
CA ALA A 220 4.73 -12.11 -3.97
C ALA A 220 3.42 -11.36 -4.29
N LEU A 221 2.72 -11.78 -5.33
CA LEU A 221 1.39 -11.29 -5.68
C LEU A 221 0.34 -12.02 -4.86
N ASP A 222 -0.52 -11.26 -4.17
CA ASP A 222 -1.68 -11.79 -3.46
C ASP A 222 -1.33 -12.83 -2.37
N GLN A 223 -0.30 -12.53 -1.56
CA GLN A 223 0.27 -13.49 -0.62
C GLN A 223 0.14 -12.99 0.82
N ALA A 224 -0.56 -13.77 1.67
CA ALA A 224 -0.46 -13.62 3.12
C ALA A 224 0.86 -14.26 3.62
N SER A 225 1.65 -13.50 4.39
CA SER A 225 3.02 -13.87 4.77
C SER A 225 3.38 -13.41 6.19
N THR A 226 4.61 -13.70 6.59
CA THR A 226 5.21 -13.36 7.89
C THR A 226 6.29 -12.29 7.75
N LEU A 227 6.66 -11.67 8.87
CA LEU A 227 7.80 -10.77 9.02
C LEU A 227 8.90 -11.45 9.84
N GLN A 228 10.07 -11.58 9.23
CA GLN A 228 11.27 -12.04 9.89
C GLN A 228 12.05 -10.83 10.40
N PHE A 229 12.02 -10.58 11.71
CA PHE A 229 12.78 -9.50 12.32
C PHE A 229 14.27 -9.78 12.22
N THR A 230 15.05 -8.76 11.85
CA THR A 230 16.51 -8.91 11.82
C THR A 230 17.04 -8.97 13.25
N GLU A 231 18.05 -9.81 13.54
CA GLU A 231 18.64 -9.90 14.88
C GLU A 231 19.21 -8.57 15.39
N LYS A 232 19.54 -7.65 14.47
CA LYS A 232 20.03 -6.30 14.75
C LYS A 232 18.91 -5.27 15.02
N SER A 233 17.64 -5.64 14.83
CA SER A 233 16.53 -4.69 14.99
C SER A 233 16.23 -4.45 16.48
N ASN A 234 16.85 -3.41 17.04
CA ASN A 234 16.32 -2.84 18.28
C ASN A 234 14.96 -2.22 17.96
N ILE A 235 13.89 -2.84 18.47
CA ILE A 235 12.50 -2.43 18.29
C ILE A 235 12.25 -1.03 18.88
N GLY A 236 13.06 -0.60 19.87
CA GLY A 236 13.03 0.76 20.41
C GLY A 236 13.22 1.82 19.33
N GLY A 237 12.33 2.82 19.31
CA GLY A 237 12.31 3.91 18.34
C GLY A 237 11.78 3.53 16.95
N THR A 238 11.38 2.27 16.74
CA THR A 238 10.78 1.82 15.48
C THR A 238 9.25 1.92 15.50
N VAL A 239 8.63 1.76 14.34
CA VAL A 239 7.19 1.57 14.19
C VAL A 239 6.63 0.40 15.01
N PHE A 240 7.48 -0.58 15.34
CA PHE A 240 7.12 -1.75 16.14
C PHE A 240 7.21 -1.53 17.66
N GLN A 241 7.74 -0.38 18.13
CA GLN A 241 7.99 -0.14 19.56
C GLN A 241 6.78 -0.36 20.45
N ARG A 242 5.58 0.01 19.96
CA ARG A 242 4.33 -0.07 20.72
C ARG A 242 3.55 -1.35 20.50
N PHE A 243 4.08 -2.29 19.71
CA PHE A 243 3.40 -3.53 19.42
C PHE A 243 3.47 -4.44 20.64
N PRO A 244 2.34 -5.07 21.06
CA PRO A 244 2.37 -6.06 22.13
C PRO A 244 3.32 -7.21 21.79
N PRO A 245 4.07 -7.76 22.77
CA PRO A 245 5.00 -8.87 22.52
C PRO A 245 4.35 -10.09 21.84
N GLU A 246 3.08 -10.38 22.15
CA GLU A 246 2.33 -11.45 21.50
C GLU A 246 2.09 -11.17 20.01
N LEU A 247 1.77 -9.92 19.65
CA LEU A 247 1.59 -9.53 18.25
C LEU A 247 2.91 -9.60 17.50
N LEU A 248 4.02 -9.15 18.10
CA LEU A 248 5.36 -9.28 17.50
C LEU A 248 5.70 -10.75 17.20
N LYS A 249 5.39 -11.65 18.15
CA LYS A 249 5.56 -13.09 17.94
C LYS A 249 4.71 -13.60 16.77
N LYS A 250 3.42 -13.24 16.74
CA LYS A 250 2.50 -13.67 15.67
C LYS A 250 2.90 -13.12 14.31
N LEU A 251 3.43 -11.90 14.22
CA LEU A 251 3.94 -11.37 12.95
C LEU A 251 5.05 -12.25 12.36
N THR A 252 5.81 -12.98 13.19
CA THR A 252 6.87 -13.90 12.73
C THR A 252 6.38 -15.31 12.44
N THR A 253 5.30 -15.77 13.08
CA THR A 253 4.82 -17.16 12.97
C THR A 253 3.57 -17.32 12.12
N ASP A 254 2.70 -16.32 12.08
CA ASP A 254 1.36 -16.39 11.50
C ASP A 254 1.31 -15.49 10.25
N CYS A 255 0.60 -15.93 9.20
CA CYS A 255 0.45 -15.17 7.96
C CYS A 255 -0.50 -13.98 8.13
N LEU A 256 -0.04 -12.93 8.82
CA LEU A 256 -0.82 -11.73 9.16
C LEU A 256 -0.55 -10.53 8.23
N VAL A 257 0.47 -10.64 7.36
CA VAL A 257 0.94 -9.53 6.54
C VAL A 257 0.62 -9.76 5.08
N MET A 258 -0.03 -8.79 4.44
CA MET A 258 -0.43 -8.87 3.04
C MET A 258 0.68 -8.36 2.11
N GLN A 259 1.10 -9.21 1.16
CA GLN A 259 2.05 -8.89 0.10
C GLN A 259 1.31 -8.82 -1.24
N HIS A 260 1.58 -7.78 -2.01
CA HIS A 260 1.03 -7.65 -3.36
C HIS A 260 2.01 -6.88 -4.26
N HIS A 261 3.17 -7.48 -4.52
CA HIS A 261 4.23 -6.87 -5.32
C HIS A 261 4.93 -7.89 -6.21
N GLN A 262 5.51 -7.38 -7.30
CA GLN A 262 6.37 -8.15 -8.20
C GLN A 262 7.82 -7.70 -8.15
N TYR A 263 8.09 -6.63 -7.40
CA TYR A 263 9.37 -5.95 -7.32
C TYR A 263 9.68 -5.63 -5.87
N GLY A 264 10.96 -5.68 -5.53
CA GLY A 264 11.47 -5.32 -4.22
C GLY A 264 12.99 -5.26 -4.26
N VAL A 265 13.63 -5.24 -3.09
CA VAL A 265 15.10 -5.26 -2.99
C VAL A 265 15.51 -6.41 -2.08
N SER A 266 16.42 -7.28 -2.53
CA SER A 266 16.99 -8.31 -1.65
C SER A 266 17.86 -7.67 -0.56
N PRO A 267 18.04 -8.33 0.60
CA PRO A 267 18.95 -7.84 1.63
C PRO A 267 20.39 -7.64 1.13
N GLU A 268 20.87 -8.51 0.24
CA GLU A 268 22.21 -8.41 -0.37
C GLU A 268 22.33 -7.13 -1.20
N ARG A 269 21.46 -6.95 -2.20
CA ARG A 269 21.46 -5.77 -3.07
C ARG A 269 21.23 -4.47 -2.30
N PHE A 270 20.44 -4.53 -1.23
CA PHE A 270 20.24 -3.40 -0.33
C PHE A 270 21.53 -3.00 0.40
N GLN A 271 22.27 -3.97 0.94
CA GLN A 271 23.51 -3.72 1.68
C GLN A 271 24.66 -3.30 0.77
N GLU A 272 24.73 -3.85 -0.45
CA GLU A 272 25.73 -3.50 -1.46
C GLU A 272 25.61 -2.05 -1.95
N ASN A 273 24.42 -1.45 -1.89
CA ASN A 273 24.24 -0.05 -2.22
C ASN A 273 24.53 0.86 -1.00
N PRO A 274 25.64 1.61 -0.96
CA PRO A 274 26.03 2.38 0.22
C PRO A 274 25.10 3.56 0.52
N LEU A 275 24.40 4.12 -0.49
CA LEU A 275 23.45 5.20 -0.27
C LEU A 275 22.19 4.68 0.44
N LEU A 276 21.71 3.52 0.02
CA LEU A 276 20.52 2.90 0.60
C LEU A 276 20.81 2.35 2.00
N SER A 277 21.92 1.63 2.18
CA SER A 277 22.29 1.03 3.47
C SER A 277 22.75 2.03 4.53
N SER A 278 23.24 3.21 4.12
CA SER A 278 23.54 4.32 5.06
C SER A 278 22.31 5.17 5.40
N PHE A 279 21.30 5.21 4.54
CA PHE A 279 20.05 5.93 4.81
C PHE A 279 19.11 5.13 5.71
N PHE A 280 18.96 3.84 5.43
CA PHE A 280 17.97 2.97 6.05
C PHE A 280 18.60 1.81 6.83
N ARG A 281 18.00 1.48 7.98
CA ARG A 281 18.15 0.17 8.63
C ARG A 281 17.04 -0.78 8.21
N ILE A 282 17.41 -2.04 7.95
CA ILE A 282 16.45 -3.13 7.73
C ILE A 282 15.88 -3.59 9.08
N LEU A 283 14.56 -3.50 9.24
CA LEU A 283 13.85 -4.00 10.42
C LEU A 283 13.37 -5.43 10.21
N THR A 284 12.78 -5.71 9.05
CA THR A 284 12.23 -7.03 8.73
C THR A 284 12.51 -7.42 7.30
N THR A 285 12.56 -8.74 7.06
CA THR A 285 12.51 -9.36 5.74
C THR A 285 11.30 -10.27 5.64
N SER A 286 10.94 -10.65 4.40
CA SER A 286 9.92 -11.64 4.11
C SER A 286 10.40 -12.52 2.95
N LYS A 287 9.68 -13.63 2.72
CA LYS A 287 9.94 -14.54 1.61
C LYS A 287 8.79 -14.51 0.62
N ASP A 288 9.12 -14.57 -0.65
CA ASP A 288 8.14 -14.76 -1.72
C ASP A 288 7.73 -16.25 -1.82
N GLU A 289 6.83 -16.59 -2.74
CA GLU A 289 6.35 -17.97 -2.90
C GLU A 289 7.45 -18.96 -3.33
N ASP A 290 8.51 -18.47 -3.98
CA ASP A 290 9.67 -19.27 -4.40
C ASP A 290 10.73 -19.38 -3.28
N GLY A 291 10.48 -18.77 -2.12
CA GLY A 291 11.37 -18.74 -0.98
C GLY A 291 12.48 -17.69 -1.06
N LYS A 292 12.47 -16.82 -2.08
CA LYS A 292 13.43 -15.73 -2.25
C LYS A 292 13.16 -14.64 -1.21
N VAL A 293 14.22 -14.18 -0.54
CA VAL A 293 14.12 -13.20 0.55
C VAL A 293 14.21 -11.77 0.01
N TYR A 294 13.31 -10.90 0.47
CA TYR A 294 13.33 -9.46 0.22
C TYR A 294 13.22 -8.67 1.52
N VAL A 295 13.68 -7.42 1.47
CA VAL A 295 13.49 -6.43 2.53
C VAL A 295 12.01 -6.06 2.61
N SER A 296 11.39 -6.23 3.79
CA SER A 296 9.96 -5.98 3.96
C SER A 296 9.64 -4.73 4.78
N THR A 297 10.49 -4.34 5.72
CA THR A 297 10.33 -3.07 6.46
C THR A 297 11.68 -2.42 6.74
N VAL A 298 11.76 -1.11 6.51
CA VAL A 298 12.94 -0.29 6.82
C VAL A 298 12.55 0.97 7.59
N GLN A 299 13.52 1.52 8.30
CA GLN A 299 13.41 2.84 8.94
C GLN A 299 14.68 3.63 8.72
N ALA A 300 14.58 4.93 8.45
CA ALA A 300 15.74 5.77 8.25
C ALA A 300 16.50 5.99 9.58
N TYR A 301 17.82 6.14 9.51
CA TYR A 301 18.61 6.39 10.72
C TYR A 301 18.39 7.79 11.28
N ASN A 302 18.33 8.79 10.40
CA ASN A 302 18.38 10.20 10.78
C ASN A 302 17.09 10.98 10.48
N TYR A 303 16.10 10.33 9.86
CA TYR A 303 14.84 10.95 9.47
C TYR A 303 13.65 10.12 9.97
N PRO A 304 12.49 10.73 10.25
CA PRO A 304 11.26 10.00 10.59
C PRO A 304 10.60 9.37 9.35
N VAL A 305 11.39 8.62 8.58
CA VAL A 305 10.96 7.92 7.36
C VAL A 305 10.89 6.43 7.66
N SER A 306 9.74 5.81 7.41
CA SER A 306 9.55 4.36 7.50
C SER A 306 8.90 3.85 6.23
N ALA A 307 9.39 2.72 5.72
CA ALA A 307 8.90 2.16 4.48
C ALA A 307 8.65 0.66 4.59
N PHE A 308 7.61 0.20 3.91
CA PHE A 308 7.02 -1.12 4.02
C PHE A 308 6.82 -1.66 2.61
N GLN A 309 7.30 -2.87 2.32
CA GLN A 309 6.99 -3.55 1.06
C GLN A 309 5.57 -4.15 1.07
N TRP A 310 5.05 -4.44 2.26
CA TRP A 310 3.74 -5.02 2.51
C TRP A 310 2.67 -3.95 2.76
N HIS A 311 1.40 -4.39 2.77
CA HIS A 311 0.20 -3.55 2.86
C HIS A 311 -0.42 -3.65 4.27
N PRO A 312 -0.14 -2.69 5.18
CA PRO A 312 -0.76 -2.63 6.50
C PRO A 312 -2.20 -2.10 6.51
N GLU A 313 -2.65 -1.45 5.43
CA GLU A 313 -3.99 -0.84 5.27
C GLU A 313 -5.11 -1.84 4.94
#